data_AF-A0A1I2L029-F1
#
_entry.id   AF-A0A1I2L029-F1
#
_cell.length_a   1.000
_cell.length_b   1.000
_cell.length_c   1.000
_cell.angle_alpha   90.00
_cell.angle_beta   90.00
_cell.angle_gamma   90.00
#
_symmetry.space_group_name_H-M   'P 1'
#
loop_
_entity.id
_entity.type
_entity.pdbx_description
1 polymer ?
#
loop_
_entity_poly.entity_id
_entity_poly.type
_entity_poly.pdbx_seq_one_letter_code
_entity_poly.pdbx_strand_id
1 'polypeptide(L)'
;MEEHLNELEKLKGKAEKSRQANFSISLRNELKRDLLHYTILLLSSFVALLTFADFKIFLPLLPNIVEVEFKLFVGICASLVFFLTLTEEFMKWGEKSQQHDQTGKLLTSFIRDCDSLLKKDNVTDEEVKHVRARYILINETSPSIPDKVFLKSKREYLLKKEISKRLDKEPHKSIRAIKREIKKGG
;
A
#
# COMPACT_ATOMS: atom_id res chain seq x y z
N MET A 1 18.68 33.05 -5.55
CA MET A 1 18.92 32.34 -4.26
C MET A 1 17.61 31.99 -3.55
N GLU A 2 16.82 32.96 -3.07
CA GLU A 2 15.53 32.69 -2.40
C GLU A 2 14.53 31.95 -3.31
N GLU A 3 14.55 32.25 -4.61
CA GLU A 3 13.76 31.55 -5.63
C GLU A 3 14.10 30.06 -5.75
N HIS A 4 15.40 29.71 -5.74
CA HIS A 4 15.87 28.31 -5.83
C HIS A 4 15.45 27.50 -4.60
N LEU A 5 15.56 28.08 -3.40
CA LEU A 5 15.15 27.43 -2.17
C LEU A 5 13.63 27.18 -2.16
N ASN A 6 12.84 28.18 -2.56
CA ASN A 6 11.39 28.03 -2.67
C ASN A 6 11.00 26.95 -3.70
N GLU A 7 11.72 26.87 -4.82
CA GLU A 7 11.48 25.81 -5.80
C GLU A 7 11.79 24.42 -5.23
N LEU A 8 12.94 24.24 -4.57
CA LEU A 8 13.31 22.98 -3.92
C LEU A 8 12.27 22.57 -2.86
N GLU A 9 11.77 23.51 -2.07
CA GLU A 9 10.70 23.24 -1.09
C GLU A 9 9.40 22.80 -1.78
N LYS A 10 9.02 23.44 -2.89
CA LYS A 10 7.84 23.05 -3.68
C LYS A 10 7.99 21.63 -4.23
N LEU A 11 9.15 21.30 -4.81
CA LEU A 11 9.43 19.97 -5.35
C LEU A 11 9.42 18.91 -4.25
N LYS A 12 10.11 19.16 -3.14
CA LYS A 12 10.10 18.31 -1.95
C LYS A 12 8.67 18.08 -1.45
N GLY A 13 7.88 19.14 -1.31
CA GLY A 13 6.50 19.09 -0.84
C GLY A 13 5.54 18.36 -1.78
N LYS A 14 5.84 18.29 -3.10
CA LYS A 14 5.13 17.42 -4.04
C LYS A 14 5.57 15.97 -3.87
N ALA A 15 6.88 15.72 -3.82
CA ALA A 15 7.45 14.39 -3.64
C ALA A 15 6.99 13.71 -2.35
N GLU A 16 6.87 14.43 -1.23
CA GLU A 16 6.37 13.88 0.04
C GLU A 16 4.94 13.35 -0.07
N LYS A 17 4.06 14.06 -0.78
CA LYS A 17 2.66 13.66 -1.00
C LYS A 17 2.59 12.44 -1.92
N SER A 18 3.34 12.47 -3.04
CA SER A 18 3.44 11.34 -3.97
C SER A 18 4.03 10.10 -3.30
N ARG A 19 5.02 10.26 -2.41
CA ARG A 19 5.62 9.18 -1.63
C ARG A 19 4.59 8.52 -0.72
N GLN A 20 3.82 9.32 0.03
CA GLN A 20 2.77 8.78 0.90
C GLN A 20 1.73 7.99 0.08
N ALA A 21 1.35 8.51 -1.10
CA ALA A 21 0.41 7.83 -1.98
C ALA A 21 0.95 6.47 -2.46
N ASN A 22 2.18 6.43 -2.97
CA ASN A 22 2.84 5.21 -3.43
C ASN A 22 2.93 4.14 -2.32
N PHE A 23 3.46 4.49 -1.14
CA PHE A 23 3.53 3.52 -0.03
C PHE A 23 2.14 3.06 0.44
N SER A 24 1.13 3.94 0.41
CA SER A 24 -0.23 3.55 0.78
C SER A 24 -0.87 2.57 -0.20
N ILE A 25 -0.50 2.62 -1.49
CA ILE A 25 -0.99 1.70 -2.51
C ILE A 25 -0.24 0.38 -2.43
N SER A 26 1.09 0.44 -2.29
CA SER A 26 1.94 -0.73 -2.08
C SER A 26 1.41 -1.60 -0.94
N LEU A 27 1.27 -1.02 0.26
CA LEU A 27 0.76 -1.75 1.42
C LEU A 27 -0.64 -2.35 1.19
N ARG A 28 -1.54 -1.63 0.53
CA ARG A 28 -2.90 -2.15 0.24
C ARG A 28 -2.87 -3.32 -0.74
N ASN A 29 -2.01 -3.26 -1.75
CA ASN A 29 -1.87 -4.34 -2.73
C ASN A 29 -1.17 -5.55 -2.11
N GLU A 30 -0.18 -5.34 -1.25
CA GLU A 30 0.47 -6.39 -0.47
C GLU A 30 -0.54 -7.11 0.43
N LEU A 31 -1.34 -6.37 1.20
CA LEU A 31 -2.39 -6.97 2.04
C LEU A 31 -3.43 -7.75 1.24
N LYS A 32 -3.81 -7.26 0.06
CA LYS A 32 -4.75 -7.98 -0.82
C LYS A 32 -4.15 -9.27 -1.37
N ARG A 33 -2.88 -9.23 -1.80
CA ARG A 33 -2.12 -10.41 -2.24
C ARG A 33 -2.08 -11.42 -1.10
N ASP A 34 -1.59 -11.02 0.07
CA ASP A 34 -1.39 -11.93 1.19
C ASP A 34 -2.72 -12.54 1.66
N LEU A 35 -3.78 -11.74 1.75
CA LEU A 35 -5.10 -12.24 2.10
C LEU A 35 -5.60 -13.30 1.11
N LEU A 36 -5.48 -13.04 -0.19
CA LEU A 36 -5.92 -13.99 -1.22
C LEU A 36 -5.04 -15.25 -1.20
N HIS A 37 -3.73 -15.10 -1.09
CA HIS A 37 -2.77 -16.20 -1.01
C HIS A 37 -3.04 -17.12 0.17
N TYR A 38 -3.22 -16.55 1.38
CA TYR A 38 -3.56 -17.33 2.57
C TYR A 38 -4.93 -17.99 2.45
N THR A 39 -5.90 -17.33 1.83
CA THR A 39 -7.23 -17.92 1.58
C THR A 39 -7.11 -19.13 0.66
N ILE A 40 -6.35 -19.02 -0.43
CA ILE A 40 -6.08 -20.12 -1.36
C ILE A 40 -5.37 -21.27 -0.64
N LEU A 41 -4.35 -20.98 0.16
CA LEU A 41 -3.60 -22.00 0.89
C LEU A 41 -4.50 -22.77 1.88
N LEU A 42 -5.33 -22.06 2.64
CA LEU A 42 -6.27 -22.67 3.60
C LEU A 42 -7.33 -23.52 2.89
N LEU A 43 -7.94 -23.00 1.83
CA LEU A 43 -8.93 -23.75 1.05
C LEU A 43 -8.32 -24.94 0.33
N SER A 44 -7.10 -24.82 -0.19
CA SER A 44 -6.37 -25.92 -0.82
C SER A 44 -6.08 -27.04 0.19
N SER A 45 -5.63 -26.67 1.39
CA SER A 45 -5.40 -27.60 2.48
C SER A 45 -6.70 -28.29 2.91
N PHE A 46 -7.80 -27.53 2.97
CA PHE A 46 -9.13 -28.06 3.27
C PHE A 46 -9.61 -29.06 2.20
N VAL A 47 -9.47 -28.72 0.92
CA VAL A 47 -9.80 -29.62 -0.20
C VAL A 47 -8.96 -30.89 -0.15
N ALA A 48 -7.66 -30.79 0.15
CA ALA A 48 -6.80 -31.96 0.31
C ALA A 48 -7.29 -32.88 1.45
N LEU A 49 -7.64 -32.31 2.61
CA LEU A 49 -8.22 -33.08 3.71
C LEU A 49 -9.53 -33.77 3.29
N LEU A 50 -10.44 -33.07 2.62
CA LEU A 50 -11.69 -33.66 2.14
C LEU A 50 -11.48 -34.75 1.08
N THR A 51 -10.41 -34.64 0.29
CA THR A 51 -10.10 -35.60 -0.78
C THR A 51 -9.52 -36.89 -0.22
N PHE A 52 -8.71 -36.81 0.85
CA PHE A 52 -8.04 -37.97 1.44
C PHE A 52 -8.79 -38.61 2.61
N ALA A 53 -9.64 -37.86 3.32
CA ALA A 53 -10.42 -38.41 4.43
C ALA A 53 -11.53 -39.35 3.92
N ASP A 54 -11.70 -40.49 4.59
CA ASP A 54 -12.83 -41.38 4.32
C ASP A 54 -14.14 -40.62 4.59
N PHE A 55 -15.05 -40.65 3.63
CA PHE A 55 -16.40 -40.11 3.71
C PHE A 55 -17.10 -40.45 5.03
N LYS A 56 -16.88 -41.65 5.57
CA LYS A 56 -17.47 -42.11 6.83
C LYS A 56 -17.13 -41.23 8.03
N ILE A 57 -15.97 -40.56 8.01
CA ILE A 57 -15.53 -39.64 9.08
C ILE A 57 -16.48 -38.44 9.18
N PHE A 58 -17.15 -38.06 8.09
CA PHE A 58 -18.04 -36.91 8.05
C PHE A 58 -19.50 -37.25 8.35
N LEU A 59 -19.89 -38.53 8.39
CA LEU A 59 -21.26 -38.95 8.71
C LEU A 59 -21.78 -38.45 10.06
N PRO A 60 -20.99 -38.38 11.15
CA PRO A 60 -21.45 -37.80 12.41
C PRO A 60 -21.78 -36.31 12.31
N LEU A 61 -21.12 -35.59 11.40
CA LEU A 61 -21.31 -34.15 11.19
C LEU A 61 -22.41 -33.87 10.15
N LEU A 62 -22.54 -34.74 9.16
CA LEU A 62 -23.46 -34.64 8.03
C LEU A 62 -24.15 -36.02 7.83
N PRO A 63 -25.14 -36.38 8.66
CA PRO A 63 -25.69 -37.74 8.68
C PRO A 63 -26.51 -38.12 7.44
N ASN A 64 -26.97 -37.13 6.66
CA ASN A 64 -27.86 -37.34 5.51
C ASN A 64 -27.18 -37.20 4.15
N ILE A 65 -25.87 -36.98 4.09
CA ILE A 65 -25.17 -36.79 2.81
C ILE A 65 -24.88 -38.14 2.17
N VAL A 66 -24.94 -38.22 0.84
CA VAL A 66 -24.55 -39.42 0.08
C VAL A 66 -23.13 -39.25 -0.46
N GLU A 67 -22.39 -40.34 -0.67
CA GLU A 67 -21.00 -40.29 -1.17
C GLU A 67 -20.85 -39.49 -2.47
N VAL A 68 -21.83 -39.61 -3.38
CA VAL A 68 -21.85 -38.86 -4.66
C VAL A 68 -21.93 -37.35 -4.41
N GLU A 69 -22.79 -36.92 -3.50
CA GLU A 69 -22.98 -35.51 -3.14
C GLU A 69 -21.72 -34.94 -2.49
N PHE A 70 -21.07 -35.73 -1.62
CA PHE A 70 -19.80 -35.35 -1.00
C PHE A 70 -18.69 -35.16 -2.05
N LYS A 71 -18.53 -36.11 -2.99
CA LYS A 71 -17.55 -35.96 -4.08
C LYS A 71 -17.83 -34.74 -4.95
N LEU A 72 -19.09 -34.47 -5.26
CA LEU A 72 -19.49 -33.28 -6.03
C LEU A 72 -19.16 -32.00 -5.25
N PHE A 73 -19.41 -31.97 -3.94
CA PHE A 73 -19.03 -30.85 -3.07
C PHE A 73 -17.51 -30.62 -3.06
N VAL A 74 -16.70 -31.67 -2.92
CA VAL A 74 -15.24 -31.57 -3.00
C VAL A 74 -14.80 -31.02 -4.36
N GLY A 75 -15.41 -31.48 -5.46
CA GLY A 75 -15.15 -30.97 -6.80
C GLY A 75 -15.48 -29.47 -6.96
N ILE A 76 -16.59 -29.01 -6.38
CA ILE A 76 -16.95 -27.59 -6.37
C ILE A 76 -15.92 -26.77 -5.57
N CYS A 77 -15.52 -27.24 -4.39
CA CYS A 77 -14.50 -26.57 -3.57
C CYS A 77 -13.16 -26.50 -4.31
N ALA A 78 -12.73 -27.58 -4.95
CA ALA A 78 -11.50 -27.62 -5.76
C ALA A 78 -11.58 -26.63 -6.94
N SER A 79 -12.73 -26.58 -7.61
CA SER A 79 -12.97 -25.64 -8.72
C SER A 79 -12.89 -24.19 -8.24
N LEU A 80 -13.47 -23.89 -7.08
CA LEU A 80 -13.39 -22.55 -6.47
C LEU A 80 -11.94 -22.15 -6.16
N VAL A 81 -11.15 -23.05 -5.57
CA VAL A 81 -9.72 -22.82 -5.31
C VAL A 81 -8.97 -22.52 -6.60
N PHE A 82 -9.24 -23.27 -7.67
CA PHE A 82 -8.65 -23.02 -8.98
C PHE A 82 -8.98 -21.63 -9.51
N PHE A 83 -10.26 -21.20 -9.46
CA PHE A 83 -10.65 -19.85 -9.87
C PHE A 83 -9.99 -18.74 -9.04
N LEU A 84 -9.83 -18.93 -7.74
CA LEU A 84 -9.12 -18.00 -6.88
C LEU A 84 -7.63 -17.90 -7.26
N THR A 85 -7.01 -19.04 -7.54
CA THR A 85 -5.61 -19.11 -7.99
C THR A 85 -5.40 -18.36 -9.32
N LEU A 86 -6.31 -18.56 -10.28
CA LEU A 86 -6.29 -17.77 -11.53
C LEU A 86 -6.45 -16.27 -11.25
N THR A 87 -7.36 -15.90 -10.35
CA THR A 87 -7.58 -14.50 -9.99
C THR A 87 -6.32 -13.87 -9.37
N GLU A 88 -5.60 -14.59 -8.51
CA GLU A 88 -4.34 -14.15 -7.91
C GLU A 88 -3.30 -13.85 -9.00
N GLU A 89 -3.13 -14.78 -9.94
CA GLU A 89 -2.18 -14.67 -11.04
C GLU A 89 -2.52 -13.50 -11.98
N PHE A 90 -3.78 -13.33 -12.37
CA PHE A 90 -4.20 -12.25 -13.27
C PHE A 90 -4.11 -10.86 -12.62
N MET A 91 -4.41 -10.75 -11.32
CA MET A 91 -4.46 -9.45 -10.67
C MET A 91 -3.09 -8.83 -10.43
N LYS A 92 -2.04 -9.65 -10.33
CA LYS A 92 -0.63 -9.24 -10.18
C LYS A 92 -0.44 -8.19 -9.08
N TRP A 93 -1.14 -8.36 -7.95
CA TRP A 93 -1.07 -7.39 -6.84
C TRP A 93 0.33 -7.31 -6.23
N GLY A 94 1.11 -8.39 -6.28
CA GLY A 94 2.52 -8.40 -5.88
C GLY A 94 3.38 -7.45 -6.73
N GLU A 95 3.32 -7.59 -8.06
CA GLU A 95 4.06 -6.71 -8.98
C GLU A 95 3.66 -5.24 -8.81
N LYS A 96 2.35 -4.96 -8.75
CA LYS A 96 1.83 -3.61 -8.50
C LYS A 96 2.31 -3.05 -7.17
N SER A 97 2.35 -3.88 -6.11
CA SER A 97 2.87 -3.46 -4.81
C SER A 97 4.34 -3.06 -4.91
N GLN A 98 5.16 -3.89 -5.55
CA GLN A 98 6.59 -3.67 -5.69
C GLN A 98 6.91 -2.41 -6.50
N GLN A 99 6.21 -2.17 -7.61
CA GLN A 99 6.38 -0.95 -8.41
C GLN A 99 6.14 0.31 -7.57
N HIS A 100 5.03 0.36 -6.84
CA HIS A 100 4.72 1.49 -5.96
C HIS A 100 5.72 1.63 -4.80
N ASP A 101 6.19 0.53 -4.20
CA ASP A 101 7.23 0.55 -3.16
C ASP A 101 8.55 1.14 -3.69
N GLN A 102 9.00 0.68 -4.86
CA GLN A 102 10.20 1.18 -5.53
C GLN A 102 10.10 2.68 -5.83
N THR A 103 8.98 3.15 -6.39
CA THR A 103 8.73 4.58 -6.59
C THR A 103 8.75 5.34 -5.26
N GLY A 104 8.16 4.79 -4.19
CA GLY A 104 8.21 5.37 -2.85
C GLY A 104 9.65 5.52 -2.32
N LYS A 105 10.51 4.53 -2.57
CA LYS A 105 11.95 4.56 -2.24
C LYS A 105 12.71 5.60 -3.06
N LEU A 106 12.47 5.68 -4.38
CA LEU A 106 13.07 6.72 -5.25
C LEU A 106 12.70 8.13 -4.78
N LEU A 107 11.42 8.36 -4.46
CA LEU A 107 10.95 9.63 -3.91
C LEU A 107 11.54 9.91 -2.53
N THR A 108 11.81 8.89 -1.72
CA THR A 108 12.49 9.04 -0.43
C THR A 108 13.92 9.52 -0.61
N SER A 109 14.67 8.92 -1.53
CA SER A 109 16.03 9.38 -1.87
C SER A 109 15.99 10.81 -2.41
N PHE A 110 15.07 11.09 -3.33
CA PHE A 110 14.86 12.45 -3.85
C PHE A 110 14.63 13.50 -2.75
N ILE A 111 13.76 13.20 -1.77
CA ILE A 111 13.50 14.11 -0.64
C ILE A 111 14.78 14.37 0.17
N ARG A 112 15.61 13.34 0.40
CA ARG A 112 16.89 13.49 1.10
C ARG A 112 17.87 14.38 0.33
N ASP A 113 17.87 14.28 -1.00
CA ASP A 113 18.70 15.11 -1.86
C ASP A 113 18.23 16.57 -1.80
N CYS A 114 16.92 16.82 -1.87
CA CYS A 114 16.34 18.15 -1.62
C CYS A 114 16.74 18.69 -0.23
N ASP A 115 16.62 17.88 0.83
CA ASP A 115 17.00 18.28 2.18
C ASP A 115 18.47 18.64 2.32
N SER A 116 19.33 17.96 1.58
CA SER A 116 20.77 18.23 1.57
C SER A 116 21.08 19.56 0.88
N LEU A 117 20.37 19.88 -0.21
CA LEU A 117 20.53 21.15 -0.91
C LEU A 117 19.90 22.32 -0.15
N LEU A 118 18.76 22.12 0.51
CA LEU A 118 18.12 23.15 1.34
C LEU A 118 18.96 23.58 2.54
N LYS A 119 19.95 22.78 2.95
CA LYS A 119 20.90 23.11 4.01
C LYS A 119 22.18 23.79 3.52
N LYS A 120 22.39 23.91 2.20
CA LYS A 120 23.55 24.60 1.64
C LYS A 120 23.31 26.11 1.68
N ASP A 121 24.37 26.86 2.01
CA ASP A 121 24.33 28.32 2.01
C ASP A 121 24.14 28.91 0.60
N ASN A 122 24.69 28.23 -0.42
CA ASN A 122 24.58 28.62 -1.82
C ASN A 122 24.15 27.43 -2.69
N VAL A 123 22.92 27.49 -3.19
CA VAL A 123 22.39 26.54 -4.18
C VAL A 123 22.50 27.16 -5.58
N THR A 124 23.07 26.40 -6.51
CA THR A 124 23.27 26.80 -7.90
C THR A 124 22.07 26.43 -8.79
N ASP A 125 21.88 27.17 -9.89
CA ASP A 125 20.85 26.87 -10.89
C ASP A 125 20.96 25.45 -11.45
N GLU A 126 22.18 24.97 -11.69
CA GLU A 126 22.42 23.64 -12.23
C GLU A 126 22.00 22.53 -11.26
N GLU A 127 22.17 22.73 -9.95
CA GLU A 127 21.67 21.80 -8.93
C GLU A 127 20.14 21.75 -8.94
N VAL A 128 19.46 22.90 -9.04
CA VAL A 128 17.99 22.95 -9.12
C VAL A 128 17.48 22.29 -10.39
N LYS A 129 18.10 22.58 -11.54
CA LYS A 129 17.76 21.92 -12.82
C LYS A 129 17.93 20.41 -12.74
N HIS A 130 19.04 19.93 -12.16
CA HIS A 130 19.29 18.51 -11.98
C HIS A 130 18.23 17.83 -11.10
N VAL A 131 17.87 18.44 -9.97
CA VAL A 131 16.80 17.94 -9.09
C VAL A 131 15.46 17.94 -9.83
N ARG A 132 15.13 19.02 -10.54
CA ARG A 132 13.89 19.11 -11.33
C ARG A 132 13.82 18.00 -12.38
N ALA A 133 14.89 17.79 -13.15
CA ALA A 133 14.98 16.73 -14.16
C ALA A 133 14.80 15.35 -13.53
N ARG A 134 15.43 15.08 -12.39
CA ARG A 134 15.25 13.83 -11.66
C ARG A 134 13.83 13.64 -11.14
N TYR A 135 13.19 14.71 -10.65
CA TYR A 135 11.78 14.65 -10.25
C TYR A 135 10.86 14.28 -11.41
N ILE A 136 11.09 14.88 -12.59
CA ILE A 136 10.34 14.57 -13.81
C ILE A 136 10.52 13.09 -14.17
N LEU A 137 11.77 12.62 -14.24
CA LEU A 137 12.09 11.22 -14.56
C LEU A 137 11.41 10.22 -13.60
N ILE A 138 11.41 10.51 -12.29
CA ILE A 138 10.72 9.67 -11.31
C ILE A 138 9.23 9.62 -11.63
N ASN A 139 8.58 10.73 -11.95
CA ASN A 139 7.15 10.74 -12.24
C ASN A 139 6.80 10.08 -13.57
N GLU A 140 7.64 10.20 -14.60
CA GLU A 140 7.45 9.55 -15.90
C GLU A 140 7.56 8.02 -15.81
N THR A 141 8.40 7.53 -14.90
CA THR A 141 8.57 6.09 -14.65
C THR A 141 7.66 5.55 -13.54
N SER A 142 6.89 6.42 -12.89
CA SER A 142 6.01 6.02 -11.79
C SER A 142 4.74 5.33 -12.28
N PRO A 143 4.26 4.30 -11.57
CA PRO A 143 2.94 3.75 -11.82
C PRO A 143 1.85 4.81 -11.57
N SER A 144 0.81 4.78 -12.40
CA SER A 144 -0.30 5.73 -12.29
C SER A 144 -1.03 5.60 -10.95
N ILE A 145 -1.37 6.75 -10.36
CA ILE A 145 -2.11 6.84 -9.10
C ILE A 145 -3.49 7.40 -9.39
N PRO A 146 -4.58 6.67 -9.08
CA PRO A 146 -5.93 7.22 -9.22
C PRO A 146 -6.16 8.43 -8.31
N ASP A 147 -6.81 9.48 -8.83
CA ASP A 147 -7.05 10.73 -8.09
C ASP A 147 -7.72 10.53 -6.73
N LYS A 148 -8.73 9.64 -6.67
CA LYS A 148 -9.43 9.33 -5.41
C LYS A 148 -8.45 8.78 -4.36
N VAL A 149 -7.49 7.96 -4.79
CA VAL A 149 -6.47 7.39 -3.91
C VAL A 149 -5.46 8.47 -3.52
N PHE A 150 -5.01 9.28 -4.48
CA PHE A 150 -4.11 10.40 -4.22
C PHE A 150 -4.69 11.38 -3.20
N LEU A 151 -5.93 11.83 -3.38
CA LEU A 151 -6.60 12.77 -2.47
C LEU A 151 -6.76 12.19 -1.06
N LYS A 152 -7.13 10.91 -0.96
CA LYS A 152 -7.20 10.20 0.33
C LYS A 152 -5.83 10.19 1.01
N SER A 153 -4.78 9.80 0.30
CA SER A 153 -3.42 9.71 0.85
C SER A 153 -2.83 11.09 1.17
N LYS A 154 -3.16 12.13 0.40
CA LYS A 154 -2.83 13.52 0.69
C LYS A 154 -3.47 13.99 1.99
N ARG A 155 -4.76 13.70 2.19
CA ARG A 155 -5.46 14.02 3.45
C ARG A 155 -4.81 13.31 4.63
N GLU A 156 -4.51 12.02 4.48
CA GLU A 156 -3.83 11.23 5.52
C GLU A 156 -2.43 11.79 5.83
N TYR A 157 -1.65 12.18 4.81
CA TYR A 157 -0.35 12.83 4.97
C TYR A 157 -0.46 14.14 5.78
N LEU A 158 -1.38 15.03 5.40
CA LEU A 158 -1.56 16.33 6.07
C LEU A 158 -1.96 16.14 7.54
N LEU A 159 -2.88 15.20 7.80
CA LEU A 159 -3.30 14.86 9.15
C LEU A 159 -2.12 14.29 9.97
N LYS A 160 -1.31 13.39 9.41
CA LYS A 160 -0.11 12.86 10.08
C LYS A 160 0.90 13.97 10.39
N LYS A 161 1.12 14.90 9.46
CA LYS A 161 2.03 16.03 9.65
C LYS A 161 1.57 16.92 10.80
N GLU A 162 0.28 17.24 10.87
CA GLU A 162 -0.28 18.04 11.96
C GLU A 162 -0.23 17.31 13.30
N ILE A 163 -0.56 16.02 13.32
CA ILE A 163 -0.42 15.18 14.53
C ILE A 163 1.03 15.17 15.02
N SER A 164 2.00 14.99 14.12
CA SER A 164 3.43 15.01 14.47
C SER A 164 3.82 16.33 15.11
N LYS A 165 3.46 17.46 14.50
CA LYS A 165 3.75 18.81 15.04
C LYS A 165 3.18 19.01 16.45
N ARG A 166 2.01 18.46 16.74
CA ARG A 166 1.38 18.55 18.07
C ARG A 166 2.05 17.60 19.06
N LEU A 167 2.43 16.40 18.65
CA LEU A 167 3.19 15.48 19.49
C LEU A 167 4.57 16.04 19.87
N ASP A 168 5.22 16.77 18.96
CA ASP A 168 6.50 17.44 19.25
C ASP A 168 6.36 18.50 20.36
N LYS A 169 5.18 19.13 20.46
CA LYS A 169 4.85 20.13 21.50
C LYS A 169 4.27 19.52 22.77
N GLU A 170 3.50 18.45 22.65
CA GLU A 170 2.74 17.81 23.72
C GLU A 170 2.92 16.28 23.67
N PRO A 171 4.10 15.74 24.04
CA PRO A 171 4.44 14.33 23.84
C PRO A 171 3.53 13.35 24.60
N HIS A 172 2.96 13.79 25.73
CA HIS A 172 2.11 12.97 26.59
C HIS A 172 0.66 12.86 26.09
N LYS A 173 0.25 13.68 25.11
CA LYS A 173 -1.12 13.63 24.58
C LYS A 173 -1.31 12.42 23.68
N SER A 174 -2.41 11.71 23.89
CA SER A 174 -2.79 10.61 23.00
C SER A 174 -3.13 11.12 21.59
N ILE A 175 -2.77 10.34 20.56
CA ILE A 175 -3.11 10.62 19.16
C ILE A 175 -4.63 10.80 18.97
N ARG A 176 -5.45 10.08 19.74
CA ARG A 176 -6.91 10.19 19.68
C ARG A 176 -7.41 11.55 20.17
N ALA A 177 -6.84 12.07 21.26
CA ALA A 177 -7.19 13.40 21.77
C ALA A 177 -6.84 14.48 20.73
N ILE A 178 -5.61 14.44 20.20
CA ILE A 178 -5.16 15.36 19.15
C ILE A 178 -6.09 15.34 17.93
N LYS A 179 -6.48 14.15 17.45
CA LYS A 179 -7.43 14.02 16.33
C LYS A 179 -8.79 14.66 16.61
N ARG A 180 -9.30 14.55 17.84
CA ARG A 180 -10.58 15.17 18.23
C ARG A 180 -10.48 16.69 18.24
N GLU A 181 -9.38 17.25 18.73
CA GLU A 181 -9.14 18.70 18.72
C GLU A 181 -9.04 19.25 17.29
N ILE A 182 -8.28 18.59 16.41
CA ILE A 182 -8.17 18.98 14.99
C ILE A 182 -9.56 19.00 14.33
N LYS A 183 -10.42 18.02 14.64
CA LYS A 183 -11.78 17.95 14.09
C LYS A 183 -12.73 19.02 14.65
N LYS A 184 -12.47 19.54 15.85
CA LYS A 184 -13.30 20.58 16.50
C LYS A 184 -12.90 22.00 16.14
N GLY A 185 -11.64 22.22 15.73
CA GLY A 185 -11.08 23.55 15.43
C GLY A 185 -11.01 23.88 13.94
N GLY A 186 -11.66 23.10 13.07
CA GLY A 186 -11.83 23.40 11.65
C GLY A 186 -13.31 23.38 11.30
#